data_AF-A0A7C7GZI0-F1
#
_entry.id   AF-A0A7C7GZI0-F1
#
_cell.length_a   1.000
_cell.length_b   1.000
_cell.length_c   1.000
_cell.angle_alpha   90.00
_cell.angle_beta   90.00
_cell.angle_gamma   90.00
#
_symmetry.space_group_name_H-M   'P 1'
#
loop_
_entity.id
_entity.type
_entity.pdbx_description
1 polymer ?
#
loop_
_entity_poly.entity_id
_entity_poly.type
_entity_poly.pdbx_seq_one_letter_code
_entity_poly.pdbx_strand_id
1 'polypeptide(L)'
;MSLIKNCIILILPVFLIGKPLFKDSQLLAMTPNYFSRDHSSPTLLGANIYKTNKGRVFRLDIEADRNRFDEDLIFAFSALSNMGQYAKRPFKKYIVVIHSTQRKQRPQIAVGKVRCSFDCFIRQHTTYREWKSNCLHFKET
;
A
#
# COMPACT_ATOMS: atom_id res chain seq x y z
N MET A 1 -58.07 27.26 -16.95
CA MET A 1 -57.06 26.64 -17.85
C MET A 1 -55.71 27.24 -17.50
N SER A 2 -54.87 26.50 -16.76
CA SER A 2 -53.79 25.66 -17.30
C SER A 2 -52.63 26.54 -17.80
N LEU A 3 -51.38 26.47 -17.37
CA LEU A 3 -50.60 25.39 -16.78
C LEU A 3 -49.61 25.99 -15.75
N ILE A 4 -49.70 25.60 -14.48
CA ILE A 4 -48.54 25.65 -13.59
C ILE A 4 -47.63 24.52 -14.07
N LYS A 5 -46.63 24.89 -14.87
CA LYS A 5 -45.64 23.99 -15.45
C LYS A 5 -44.81 23.42 -14.29
N ASN A 6 -45.22 22.24 -13.81
CA ASN A 6 -44.54 21.45 -12.79
C ASN A 6 -43.07 21.22 -13.21
N CYS A 7 -42.16 22.09 -12.77
CA CYS A 7 -40.75 21.76 -12.67
C CYS A 7 -40.58 20.80 -11.50
N ILE A 8 -40.84 19.51 -11.73
CA ILE A 8 -40.37 18.44 -10.86
C ILE A 8 -38.84 18.43 -11.02
N ILE A 9 -38.16 19.15 -10.13
CA ILE A 9 -36.70 19.03 -9.97
C ILE A 9 -36.46 17.64 -9.39
N LEU A 10 -36.13 16.68 -10.26
CA LEU A 10 -35.66 15.38 -9.86
C LEU A 10 -34.27 15.58 -9.24
N ILE A 11 -34.20 15.84 -7.93
CA ILE A 11 -32.94 15.83 -7.18
C ILE A 11 -32.52 14.36 -7.11
N LEU A 12 -31.82 13.88 -8.13
CA LEU A 12 -31.10 12.62 -8.06
C LEU A 12 -30.11 12.76 -6.89
N PRO A 13 -30.18 11.96 -5.82
CA PRO A 13 -29.14 12.02 -4.81
C PRO A 13 -27.88 11.54 -5.51
N VAL A 14 -27.00 12.48 -5.85
CA VAL A 14 -25.64 12.18 -6.27
C VAL A 14 -25.01 11.54 -5.04
N PHE A 15 -25.10 10.22 -4.96
CA PHE A 15 -24.30 9.46 -4.02
C PHE A 15 -22.84 9.71 -4.42
N LEU A 16 -22.24 10.74 -3.83
CA LEU A 16 -20.80 10.92 -3.80
C LEU A 16 -20.25 9.81 -2.91
N ILE A 17 -20.24 8.57 -3.42
CA ILE A 17 -19.64 7.43 -2.73
C ILE A 17 -18.13 7.65 -2.82
N GLY A 18 -17.59 8.36 -1.82
CA GLY A 18 -16.16 8.46 -1.62
C GLY A 18 -15.54 7.07 -1.50
N LYS A 19 -14.23 6.95 -1.81
CA LYS A 19 -13.51 5.69 -1.66
C LYS A 19 -13.73 5.12 -0.24
N PRO A 20 -14.06 3.82 -0.09
CA PRO A 20 -14.28 3.25 1.23
C PRO A 20 -13.01 3.38 2.07
N LEU A 21 -13.18 3.72 3.35
CA LEU A 21 -12.08 3.84 4.31
C LEU A 21 -12.16 2.73 5.35
N PHE A 22 -11.07 1.99 5.50
CA PHE A 22 -10.98 0.82 6.36
C PHE A 22 -10.19 1.09 7.64
N LYS A 23 -10.60 0.44 8.71
CA LYS A 23 -9.83 0.35 9.96
C LYS A 23 -8.62 -0.56 9.77
N ASP A 24 -7.64 -0.46 10.67
CA ASP A 24 -6.39 -1.22 10.59
C ASP A 24 -6.63 -2.73 10.55
N SER A 25 -7.57 -3.25 11.34
CA SER A 25 -7.94 -4.68 11.32
C SER A 25 -8.50 -5.12 9.97
N GLN A 26 -9.27 -4.27 9.30
CA GLN A 26 -9.82 -4.56 7.98
C GLN A 26 -8.72 -4.51 6.91
N LEU A 27 -7.81 -3.53 6.96
CA LEU A 27 -6.66 -3.49 6.06
C LEU A 27 -5.78 -4.75 6.20
N LEU A 28 -5.49 -5.16 7.44
CA LEU A 28 -4.73 -6.37 7.71
C LEU A 28 -5.44 -7.62 7.21
N ALA A 29 -6.76 -7.74 7.39
CA ALA A 29 -7.54 -8.86 6.88
C ALA A 29 -7.59 -8.92 5.33
N MET A 30 -7.54 -7.76 4.66
CA MET A 30 -7.54 -7.70 3.19
C MET A 30 -6.16 -7.93 2.57
N THR A 31 -5.08 -7.68 3.32
CA THR A 31 -3.71 -7.73 2.77
C THR A 31 -3.32 -9.11 2.24
N PRO A 32 -3.53 -10.23 2.96
CA PRO A 32 -3.24 -11.56 2.42
C PRO A 32 -4.01 -11.87 1.13
N ASN A 33 -5.27 -11.43 1.04
CA ASN A 33 -6.09 -11.61 -0.16
C ASN A 33 -5.59 -10.79 -1.35
N TYR A 34 -4.93 -9.66 -1.11
CA TYR A 34 -4.28 -8.90 -2.19
C TYR A 34 -3.11 -9.69 -2.78
N PHE A 35 -2.29 -10.31 -1.93
CA PHE A 35 -1.16 -11.14 -2.36
C PHE A 35 -1.64 -12.39 -3.11
N SER A 36 -2.63 -13.11 -2.59
CA SER A 36 -3.11 -14.36 -3.19
C SER A 36 -3.74 -14.21 -4.58
N ARG A 37 -4.08 -12.99 -5.01
CA ARG A 37 -4.68 -12.71 -6.33
C ARG A 37 -3.65 -12.60 -7.45
N ASP A 38 -2.39 -12.35 -7.11
CA ASP A 38 -1.32 -12.20 -8.09
C ASP A 38 -0.32 -13.35 -7.96
N HIS A 39 -0.25 -14.19 -8.99
CA HIS A 39 0.69 -15.33 -9.01
C HIS A 39 2.16 -14.90 -9.04
N SER A 40 2.44 -13.65 -9.39
CA SER A 40 3.77 -13.07 -9.30
C SER A 40 4.10 -12.53 -7.92
N SER A 41 3.15 -12.50 -6.97
CA SER A 41 3.40 -12.01 -5.62
C SER A 41 4.47 -12.85 -4.89
N PRO A 42 5.33 -12.23 -4.06
CA PRO A 42 6.19 -12.97 -3.16
C PRO A 42 5.37 -13.60 -2.03
N THR A 43 5.95 -14.61 -1.38
CA THR A 43 5.33 -15.21 -0.19
C THR A 43 5.19 -14.14 0.90
N LEU A 44 3.96 -13.88 1.33
CA LEU A 44 3.67 -13.01 2.47
C LEU A 44 3.87 -13.78 3.77
N LEU A 45 4.84 -13.37 4.59
CA LEU A 45 5.09 -13.93 5.92
C LEU A 45 4.29 -13.22 7.01
N GLY A 46 3.98 -11.95 6.82
CA GLY A 46 3.19 -11.19 7.78
C GLY A 46 2.85 -9.78 7.35
N ALA A 47 1.81 -9.22 7.97
CA ALA A 47 1.41 -7.82 7.83
C ALA A 47 1.14 -7.23 9.21
N ASN A 48 1.60 -6.00 9.46
CA ASN A 48 1.40 -5.35 10.74
C ASN A 48 1.22 -3.83 10.59
N ILE A 49 0.32 -3.26 11.39
CA ILE A 49 0.12 -1.82 11.50
C ILE A 49 0.34 -1.41 12.96
N TYR A 50 1.23 -0.45 13.18
CA TYR A 50 1.56 0.03 14.52
C TYR A 50 1.92 1.52 14.52
N LYS A 51 1.94 2.11 15.72
CA LYS A 51 2.31 3.52 15.93
C LYS A 51 3.71 3.59 16.53
N THR A 52 4.52 4.53 16.02
CA THR A 52 5.81 4.93 16.60
C THR A 52 5.74 6.39 17.04
N ASN A 53 6.77 6.87 17.75
CA ASN A 53 6.96 8.30 18.01
C ASN A 53 7.01 9.14 16.72
N LYS A 54 7.45 8.56 15.59
CA LYS A 54 7.53 9.20 14.27
C LYS A 54 6.27 9.01 13.42
N GLY A 55 5.19 8.47 13.98
CA GLY A 55 3.90 8.27 13.30
C GLY A 55 3.57 6.80 13.02
N ARG A 56 2.47 6.59 12.29
CA ARG A 56 1.93 5.26 11.96
C ARG A 56 2.75 4.58 10.86
N VAL A 57 2.95 3.28 11.02
CA VAL A 57 3.72 2.42 10.12
C VAL A 57 2.81 1.30 9.63
N PHE A 58 2.89 1.01 8.33
CA PHE A 58 2.37 -0.22 7.76
C PHE A 58 3.57 -1.05 7.28
N ARG A 59 3.72 -2.24 7.86
CA ARG A 59 4.83 -3.16 7.63
C ARG A 59 4.34 -4.43 6.96
N LEU A 60 5.10 -4.90 5.97
CA LEU A 60 4.99 -6.26 5.43
C LEU A 60 6.28 -7.02 5.65
N ASP A 61 6.15 -8.32 5.89
CA ASP A 61 7.25 -9.27 5.95
C ASP A 61 7.05 -10.23 4.78
N ILE A 62 8.03 -10.32 3.89
CA ILE A 62 7.97 -11.15 2.69
C ILE A 62 9.18 -12.08 2.64
N GLU A 63 9.04 -13.20 1.94
CA GLU A 63 10.16 -14.02 1.53
C GLU A 63 10.49 -13.73 0.06
N ALA A 64 11.78 -13.55 -0.25
CA ALA A 64 12.25 -13.27 -1.61
C ALA A 64 13.51 -14.08 -1.97
N ASP A 65 13.60 -14.50 -3.23
CA ASP A 65 14.84 -15.03 -3.81
C ASP A 65 15.77 -13.88 -4.22
N ARG A 66 17.09 -14.10 -4.19
CA ARG A 66 18.08 -13.10 -4.65
C ARG A 66 17.81 -12.59 -6.07
N ASN A 67 17.31 -13.46 -6.95
CA ASN A 67 17.07 -13.13 -8.35
C ASN A 67 15.82 -12.28 -8.51
N ARG A 68 14.91 -12.32 -7.53
CA ARG A 68 13.63 -11.62 -7.54
C ARG A 68 13.51 -10.48 -6.55
N PHE A 69 14.61 -10.17 -5.86
CA PHE A 69 14.64 -9.21 -4.77
C PHE A 69 14.02 -7.86 -5.14
N ASP A 70 14.39 -7.32 -6.30
CA ASP A 70 13.90 -6.03 -6.75
C ASP A 70 12.41 -6.07 -7.14
N GLU A 71 11.98 -7.11 -7.84
CA GLU A 71 10.56 -7.27 -8.22
C GLU A 71 9.67 -7.44 -6.98
N ASP A 72 10.10 -8.29 -6.03
CA ASP A 72 9.33 -8.60 -4.83
C ASP A 72 9.27 -7.40 -3.87
N LEU A 73 10.35 -6.63 -3.78
CA LEU A 73 10.40 -5.33 -3.09
C LEU A 73 9.42 -4.33 -3.72
N ILE A 74 9.44 -4.19 -5.05
CA ILE A 74 8.52 -3.32 -5.79
C ILE A 74 7.07 -3.75 -5.56
N PHE A 75 6.79 -5.05 -5.64
CA PHE A 75 5.47 -5.61 -5.38
C PHE A 75 4.98 -5.24 -3.97
N ALA A 76 5.81 -5.45 -2.95
CA ALA A 76 5.42 -5.18 -1.56
C ALA A 76 5.13 -3.69 -1.32
N PHE A 77 5.92 -2.77 -1.89
CA PHE A 77 5.64 -1.34 -1.77
C PHE A 77 4.42 -0.89 -2.60
N SER A 78 4.17 -1.53 -3.73
CA SER A 78 2.92 -1.37 -4.49
C SER A 78 1.72 -1.84 -3.66
N ALA A 79 1.79 -3.01 -3.01
CA ALA A 79 0.75 -3.53 -2.14
C ALA A 79 0.49 -2.61 -0.95
N LEU A 80 1.53 -2.13 -0.28
CA LEU A 80 1.41 -1.13 0.81
C LEU A 80 0.72 0.16 0.34
N SER A 81 1.03 0.62 -0.87
CA SER A 81 0.42 1.84 -1.44
C SER A 81 -1.04 1.62 -1.80
N ASN A 82 -1.36 0.48 -2.43
CA ASN A 82 -2.72 0.09 -2.82
C ASN A 82 -3.62 -0.17 -1.62
N MET A 83 -3.12 -0.81 -0.56
CA MET A 83 -3.89 -0.99 0.68
C MET A 83 -4.00 0.33 1.45
N GLY A 84 -2.90 1.07 1.56
CA GLY A 84 -2.86 2.29 2.36
C GLY A 84 -3.72 3.44 1.82
N GLN A 85 -4.06 3.46 0.52
CA GLN A 85 -4.96 4.48 -0.03
C GLN A 85 -6.38 4.43 0.54
N TYR A 86 -6.76 3.27 1.09
CA TYR A 86 -8.06 3.08 1.72
C TYR A 86 -7.98 3.14 3.26
N ALA A 87 -6.85 3.58 3.82
CA ALA A 87 -6.72 3.65 5.27
C ALA A 87 -7.52 4.82 5.84
N LYS A 88 -8.37 4.55 6.84
CA LYS A 88 -9.13 5.59 7.56
C LYS A 88 -8.23 6.62 8.23
N ARG A 89 -7.00 6.25 8.56
CA ARG A 89 -5.96 7.15 9.07
C ARG A 89 -4.73 7.03 8.16
N PRO A 90 -4.04 8.12 7.83
CA PRO A 90 -2.86 8.07 6.97
C PRO A 90 -1.67 7.40 7.68
N PHE A 91 -0.77 6.81 6.90
CA PHE A 91 0.51 6.30 7.35
C PHE A 91 1.61 7.34 7.13
N LYS A 92 2.64 7.31 7.99
CA LYS A 92 3.83 8.14 7.80
C LYS A 92 4.95 7.39 7.10
N LYS A 93 5.03 6.07 7.31
CA LYS A 93 6.09 5.20 6.75
C LYS A 93 5.56 3.85 6.33
N TYR A 94 6.23 3.31 5.32
CA TYR A 94 6.10 1.93 4.88
C TYR A 94 7.40 1.20 5.16
N ILE A 95 7.28 -0.05 5.62
CA ILE A 95 8.42 -0.92 5.89
C ILE A 95 8.16 -2.25 5.20
N VAL A 96 9.17 -2.76 4.50
CA VAL A 96 9.18 -4.13 4.00
C VAL A 96 10.39 -4.82 4.62
N VAL A 97 10.14 -5.92 5.33
CA VAL A 97 11.19 -6.81 5.84
C VAL A 97 11.28 -7.99 4.91
N ILE A 98 12.46 -8.18 4.32
CA ILE A 98 12.69 -9.17 3.27
C ILE A 98 13.53 -10.29 3.86
N HIS A 99 12.93 -11.46 3.97
CA HIS A 99 13.58 -12.68 4.39
C HIS A 99 14.10 -13.40 3.14
N SER A 100 15.40 -13.71 3.11
CA SER A 100 15.98 -14.45 1.99
C SER A 100 15.63 -15.93 2.09
N THR A 101 15.32 -16.56 0.96
CA THR A 101 15.22 -18.02 0.85
C THR A 101 16.56 -18.72 1.13
N GLN A 102 17.68 -18.00 1.02
CA GLN A 102 18.99 -18.53 1.34
C GLN A 102 19.21 -18.60 2.85
N ARG A 103 19.61 -19.79 3.31
CA ARG A 103 19.92 -20.03 4.73
C ARG A 103 21.00 -19.06 5.24
N LYS A 104 20.83 -18.62 6.48
CA LYS A 104 21.77 -17.76 7.24
C LYS A 104 21.91 -16.31 6.77
N GLN A 105 21.14 -15.85 5.78
CA GLN A 105 21.10 -14.43 5.46
C GLN A 105 20.21 -13.68 6.46
N ARG A 106 20.68 -12.53 6.93
CA ARG A 106 19.87 -11.65 7.78
C ARG A 106 18.74 -11.00 6.96
N PRO A 107 17.57 -10.77 7.55
CA PRO A 107 16.50 -10.05 6.86
C PRO A 107 16.93 -8.63 6.50
N GLN A 108 16.62 -8.18 5.29
CA GLN A 108 16.86 -6.80 4.86
C GLN A 108 15.64 -5.94 5.19
N ILE A 109 15.85 -4.78 5.79
CA ILE A 109 14.75 -3.88 6.17
C ILE A 109 14.75 -2.67 5.23
N ALA A 110 13.77 -2.62 4.33
CA ALA A 110 13.56 -1.52 3.41
C ALA A 110 12.51 -0.55 3.98
N VAL A 111 12.83 0.74 4.03
CA VAL A 111 11.95 1.77 4.59
C VAL A 111 11.64 2.83 3.54
N GLY A 112 10.36 2.98 3.22
CA GLY A 112 9.88 3.90 2.20
C GLY A 112 9.04 5.06 2.76
N LYS A 113 9.18 6.24 2.14
CA LYS A 113 8.30 7.40 2.37
C LYS A 113 6.93 7.14 1.72
N VAL A 114 5.85 7.28 2.50
CA VAL A 114 4.48 7.00 2.02
C VAL A 114 4.11 7.86 0.81
N ARG A 115 4.24 9.19 0.91
CA ARG A 115 3.88 10.11 -0.19
C ARG A 115 4.56 9.74 -1.51
N CYS A 116 5.85 9.45 -1.48
CA CYS A 116 6.59 9.09 -2.68
C CYS A 116 6.20 7.71 -3.23
N SER A 117 5.86 6.77 -2.35
CA SER A 117 5.34 5.45 -2.78
C SER A 117 3.98 5.63 -3.48
N PHE A 118 3.11 6.51 -2.98
CA PHE A 118 1.89 6.88 -3.69
C PHE A 118 2.15 7.55 -5.05
N ASP A 119 3.10 8.48 -5.09
CA ASP A 119 3.44 9.18 -6.33
C ASP A 119 3.94 8.19 -7.40
N CYS A 120 4.67 7.14 -7.00
CA CYS A 120 5.12 6.07 -7.90
C CYS A 120 4.00 5.07 -8.25
N PHE A 121 3.41 4.39 -7.26
CA PHE A 121 2.57 3.22 -7.48
C PHE A 121 1.08 3.51 -7.72
N ILE A 122 0.60 4.69 -7.31
CA ILE A 122 -0.82 5.04 -7.41
C ILE A 122 -1.04 6.14 -8.46
N ARG A 123 -0.20 7.18 -8.43
CA ARG A 123 -0.34 8.33 -9.32
C ARG A 123 0.53 8.27 -10.56
N GLN A 124 1.55 7.40 -10.56
CA GLN A 124 2.49 7.22 -11.68
C GLN A 124 3.19 8.54 -12.09
N HIS A 125 3.42 9.43 -11.13
CA HIS A 125 4.15 10.69 -11.31
C HIS A 125 5.68 10.52 -11.27
N THR A 126 6.17 9.33 -10.92
CA THR A 126 7.59 9.06 -10.70
C THR A 126 7.90 7.62 -11.08
N THR A 127 9.05 7.38 -11.70
CA THR A 127 9.47 6.04 -12.14
C THR A 127 9.92 5.16 -10.96
N TYR A 128 9.95 3.84 -11.15
CA TYR A 128 10.48 2.92 -10.14
C TYR A 128 11.94 3.22 -9.78
N ARG A 129 12.76 3.61 -10.76
CA ARG A 129 14.16 3.96 -10.56
C ARG A 129 14.31 5.18 -9.66
N GLU A 130 13.55 6.24 -9.93
CA GLU A 130 13.57 7.46 -9.12
C GLU A 130 13.02 7.21 -7.72
N TRP A 131 11.93 6.45 -7.59
CA TRP A 131 11.39 6.06 -6.29
C TRP A 131 12.42 5.27 -5.46
N LYS A 132 13.05 4.25 -6.06
CA LYS A 132 14.06 3.41 -5.40
C LYS A 132 15.26 4.23 -4.93
N SER A 133 15.70 5.20 -5.73
CA SER A 133 16.84 6.06 -5.40
C SER A 133 16.54 7.11 -4.32
N ASN A 134 15.37 7.76 -4.39
CA ASN A 134 15.11 8.99 -3.62
C ASN A 134 14.21 8.78 -2.40
N CYS A 135 13.51 7.65 -2.35
CA CYS A 135 12.41 7.45 -1.41
C CYS A 135 12.51 6.18 -0.58
N LEU A 136 13.38 5.26 -0.99
CA LEU A 136 13.69 4.03 -0.29
C LEU A 136 15.08 4.12 0.35
N HIS A 137 15.22 3.60 1.56
CA HIS A 137 16.52 3.34 2.16
C HIS A 137 16.49 2.01 2.88
N PHE A 138 17.62 1.29 2.87
CA PHE A 138 17.80 0.07 3.62
C PHE A 138 18.39 0.41 4.99
N LYS A 139 17.87 -0.24 6.03
CA LYS A 139 18.46 -0.18 7.37
C LYS A 139 19.43 -1.33 7.57
N GLU A 140 20.56 -1.04 8.16
CA GLU A 140 21.49 -2.05 8.67
C GLU A 140 20.82 -2.87 9.78
N THR A 141 21.11 -4.18 9.81
CA THR A 141 20.53 -5.18 10.73
C THR A 141 21.59 -5.98 11.48
#